data_AF-A0A3S0BQ60-F1
#
_entry.id   AF-A0A3S0BQ60-F1
#
_cell.length_a   1.000
_cell.length_b   1.000
_cell.length_c   1.000
_cell.angle_alpha   90.00
_cell.angle_beta   90.00
_cell.angle_gamma   90.00
#
_symmetry.space_group_name_H-M   'P 1'
#
loop_
_entity.id
_entity.type
_entity.pdbx_description
1 polymer ?
#
loop_
_entity_poly.entity_id
_entity_poly.type
_entity_poly.pdbx_seq_one_letter_code
_entity_poly.pdbx_strand_id
1 'polypeptide(L)'
;MSRHQDSDKSHPGSGRQGGYKKNSNSRGNAPIRKAPSKFGPKPDATKSPAAKGPKSPKKPSNPDEIRLNRYISNSGMCSRRDADIYIQSGNVKVNGEVITEMGYKVKLTDSVQFDGVNITPEKKEYVLLNKPKNFSTAGDDSPGSANVLDLVRGASKANLMPVGRMDKTTTGLLLFTNDTEIIQKFT
;
A
#
# COMPACT_ATOMS: atom_id res chain seq x y z
N MET A 1 51.99 33.57 -38.06
CA MET A 1 51.81 32.98 -39.41
C MET A 1 50.48 32.23 -39.42
N SER A 2 49.65 32.46 -40.46
CA SER A 2 48.45 31.74 -40.95
C SER A 2 47.35 31.31 -39.96
N ARG A 3 46.08 31.79 -39.98
CA ARG A 3 44.99 31.78 -40.99
C ARG A 3 44.52 30.41 -41.50
N HIS A 4 43.17 30.28 -41.54
CA HIS A 4 42.31 29.43 -42.40
C HIS A 4 42.07 27.97 -41.94
N GLN A 5 40.91 27.34 -42.15
CA GLN A 5 39.54 27.70 -42.56
C GLN A 5 38.66 26.43 -42.40
N ASP A 6 37.35 26.62 -42.50
CA ASP A 6 36.25 25.68 -42.70
C ASP A 6 36.54 24.27 -43.26
N SER A 7 35.72 23.29 -42.84
CA SER A 7 35.43 22.10 -43.63
C SER A 7 33.94 21.75 -43.58
N ASP A 8 33.26 22.03 -44.69
CA ASP A 8 31.89 21.64 -45.03
C ASP A 8 31.89 20.32 -45.84
N LYS A 9 30.91 19.45 -45.57
CA LYS A 9 30.27 18.35 -46.36
C LYS A 9 31.07 17.44 -47.34
N SER A 10 30.89 16.12 -47.20
CA SER A 10 30.04 15.26 -48.11
C SER A 10 30.13 13.71 -47.89
N HIS A 11 29.00 13.08 -47.47
CA HIS A 11 28.31 11.78 -47.82
C HIS A 11 29.03 10.50 -48.36
N PRO A 12 28.40 9.28 -48.42
CA PRO A 12 27.22 8.67 -47.72
C PRO A 12 27.36 7.16 -47.30
N GLY A 13 26.33 6.61 -46.63
CA GLY A 13 26.04 5.16 -46.48
C GLY A 13 26.00 4.68 -45.02
N SER A 14 25.07 3.89 -44.48
CA SER A 14 23.99 3.05 -45.01
C SER A 14 22.94 2.89 -43.89
N GLY A 15 21.65 3.00 -44.23
CA GLY A 15 20.55 2.90 -43.26
C GLY A 15 19.42 2.07 -43.86
N ARG A 16 19.31 0.84 -43.36
CA ARG A 16 18.52 -0.28 -43.88
C ARG A 16 17.09 -0.23 -43.33
N GLN A 17 16.11 -0.38 -44.25
CA GLN A 17 14.75 -0.96 -44.07
C GLN A 17 13.82 -0.27 -43.05
N GLY A 18 12.54 0.00 -43.33
CA GLY A 18 11.65 -0.41 -44.40
C GLY A 18 10.21 -0.38 -43.88
N GLY A 19 9.24 -0.19 -44.79
CA GLY A 19 7.86 -0.66 -44.57
C GLY A 19 6.80 0.43 -44.59
N TYR A 20 6.15 0.54 -45.76
CA TYR A 20 5.26 1.61 -46.19
C TYR A 20 3.83 1.55 -45.60
N LYS A 21 3.24 2.75 -45.45
CA LYS A 21 1.83 3.04 -45.20
C LYS A 21 0.95 2.90 -46.46
N LYS A 22 -0.37 2.99 -46.21
CA LYS A 22 -1.49 3.47 -47.05
C LYS A 22 -2.23 2.39 -47.85
N ASN A 23 -3.51 2.53 -48.18
CA ASN A 23 -4.70 3.21 -47.64
C ASN A 23 -5.85 2.68 -48.52
N SER A 24 -7.05 2.63 -47.95
CA SER A 24 -8.37 2.75 -48.61
C SER A 24 -8.47 2.76 -50.15
N ASN A 25 -9.43 2.01 -50.69
CA ASN A 25 -10.66 2.59 -51.28
C ASN A 25 -11.70 1.52 -51.61
N SER A 26 -12.95 1.89 -51.39
CA SER A 26 -14.15 1.11 -51.72
C SER A 26 -14.64 1.38 -53.14
N ARG A 27 -15.42 0.40 -53.63
CA ARG A 27 -16.47 0.43 -54.67
C ARG A 27 -16.07 0.01 -56.10
N GLY A 28 -16.70 -1.06 -56.57
CA GLY A 28 -16.80 -1.42 -57.99
C GLY A 28 -17.50 -2.76 -58.18
N ASN A 29 -18.52 -2.79 -59.02
CA ASN A 29 -19.63 -3.74 -59.09
C ASN A 29 -19.38 -4.83 -60.17
N ALA A 30 -19.36 -6.12 -59.81
CA ALA A 30 -19.52 -7.25 -60.76
C ALA A 30 -19.92 -8.55 -60.01
N PRO A 31 -20.93 -9.31 -60.49
CA PRO A 31 -21.41 -10.53 -59.83
C PRO A 31 -20.71 -11.79 -60.38
N ILE A 32 -20.63 -12.87 -59.58
CA ILE A 32 -21.05 -14.26 -59.92
C ILE A 32 -20.51 -15.29 -58.90
N ARG A 33 -21.47 -15.84 -58.14
CA ARG A 33 -21.77 -17.24 -57.74
C ARG A 33 -20.67 -18.26 -57.34
N LYS A 34 -20.82 -18.67 -56.06
CA LYS A 34 -20.86 -20.01 -55.43
C LYS A 34 -19.68 -21.00 -55.56
N ALA A 35 -19.04 -21.22 -54.40
CA ALA A 35 -18.73 -22.55 -53.86
C ALA A 35 -18.99 -22.55 -52.34
N PRO A 36 -19.51 -23.63 -51.72
CA PRO A 36 -19.76 -23.66 -50.28
C PRO A 36 -18.43 -23.87 -49.53
N SER A 37 -17.96 -22.85 -48.82
CA SER A 37 -16.77 -22.98 -47.97
C SER A 37 -17.12 -23.71 -46.67
N LYS A 38 -16.33 -24.73 -46.34
CA LYS A 38 -16.35 -25.51 -45.08
C LYS A 38 -15.87 -24.68 -43.88
N PHE A 39 -16.47 -23.51 -43.64
CA PHE A 39 -16.19 -22.69 -42.46
C PHE A 39 -17.51 -22.04 -42.02
N GLY A 40 -18.19 -22.70 -41.07
CA GLY A 40 -19.33 -22.10 -40.37
C GLY A 40 -18.89 -20.93 -39.48
N PRO A 41 -19.80 -19.99 -39.15
CA PRO A 41 -19.47 -18.81 -38.36
C PRO A 41 -19.04 -19.22 -36.95
N LYS A 42 -17.96 -18.58 -36.46
CA LYS A 42 -17.55 -18.64 -35.05
C LYS A 42 -18.71 -18.17 -34.16
N PRO A 43 -19.03 -18.86 -33.06
CA PRO A 43 -19.98 -18.35 -32.08
C PRO A 43 -19.38 -17.12 -31.39
N ASP A 44 -20.18 -16.06 -31.32
CA ASP A 44 -19.87 -14.81 -30.62
C ASP A 44 -19.43 -15.08 -29.18
N ALA A 45 -18.21 -14.65 -28.86
CA ALA A 45 -17.69 -14.59 -27.51
C ALA A 45 -18.41 -13.49 -26.73
N THR A 46 -19.65 -13.75 -26.34
CA THR A 46 -20.28 -13.06 -25.22
C THR A 46 -19.53 -13.47 -23.96
N LYS A 47 -18.68 -12.56 -23.46
CA LYS A 47 -18.11 -12.63 -22.11
C LYS A 47 -19.27 -12.62 -21.12
N SER A 48 -19.73 -13.80 -20.72
CA SER A 48 -20.51 -13.98 -19.50
C SER A 48 -19.68 -13.47 -18.33
N PRO A 49 -20.15 -12.50 -17.53
CA PRO A 49 -19.45 -12.10 -16.33
C PRO A 49 -19.42 -13.31 -15.40
N ALA A 50 -18.21 -13.75 -15.05
CA ALA A 50 -17.98 -14.80 -14.07
C ALA A 50 -18.84 -14.53 -12.83
N ALA A 51 -19.76 -15.44 -12.54
CA ALA A 51 -20.58 -15.41 -11.34
C ALA A 51 -19.63 -15.35 -10.13
N LYS A 52 -19.64 -14.24 -9.41
CA LYS A 52 -19.04 -14.15 -8.08
C LYS A 52 -19.73 -15.21 -7.23
N GLY A 53 -19.03 -16.29 -6.91
CA GLY A 53 -19.49 -17.27 -5.94
C GLY A 53 -19.93 -16.59 -4.64
N PRO A 54 -20.88 -17.16 -3.91
CA PRO A 54 -21.45 -16.52 -2.72
C PRO A 54 -20.32 -16.20 -1.74
N LYS A 55 -20.10 -14.90 -1.49
CA LYS A 55 -19.25 -14.45 -0.39
C LYS A 55 -19.84 -15.03 0.88
N SER A 56 -19.07 -15.88 1.56
CA SER A 56 -19.43 -16.42 2.87
C SER A 56 -19.90 -15.28 3.78
N PRO A 57 -21.00 -15.47 4.54
CA PRO A 57 -21.56 -14.41 5.36
C PRO A 57 -20.51 -14.01 6.41
N LYS A 58 -20.12 -12.73 6.40
CA LYS A 58 -19.24 -12.17 7.43
C LYS A 58 -19.96 -12.30 8.78
N LYS A 59 -19.48 -13.22 9.62
CA LYS A 59 -19.94 -13.40 11.01
C LYS A 59 -19.90 -12.03 11.72
N PRO A 60 -20.96 -11.65 12.48
CA PRO A 60 -20.99 -10.37 13.18
C PRO A 60 -19.76 -10.23 14.08
N SER A 61 -19.10 -9.07 14.03
CA SER A 61 -17.95 -8.79 14.88
C SER A 61 -18.42 -8.59 16.31
N ASN A 62 -18.09 -9.51 17.21
CA ASN A 62 -18.20 -9.25 18.64
C ASN A 62 -17.31 -8.04 18.99
N PRO A 63 -17.81 -7.03 19.72
CA PRO A 63 -17.03 -5.85 20.09
C PRO A 63 -15.86 -6.20 21.02
N ASP A 64 -15.95 -7.31 21.75
CA ASP A 64 -14.94 -7.74 22.72
C ASP A 64 -13.77 -8.52 22.10
N GLU A 65 -13.78 -8.73 20.77
CA GLU A 65 -12.76 -9.47 20.05
C GLU A 65 -11.89 -8.55 19.20
N ILE A 66 -10.59 -8.55 19.48
CA ILE A 66 -9.58 -7.77 18.77
C ILE A 66 -8.77 -8.72 17.89
N ARG A 67 -8.50 -8.33 16.64
CA ARG A 67 -7.62 -9.12 15.76
C ARG A 67 -6.22 -9.21 16.36
N LEU A 68 -5.62 -10.40 16.35
CA LEU A 68 -4.33 -10.69 16.99
C LEU A 68 -3.21 -9.74 16.53
N ASN A 69 -3.12 -9.46 15.23
CA ASN A 69 -2.12 -8.50 14.71
C ASN A 69 -2.26 -7.08 15.29
N ARG A 70 -3.49 -6.67 15.60
CA ARG A 70 -3.81 -5.39 16.21
C ARG A 70 -3.50 -5.42 17.69
N TYR A 71 -3.78 -6.52 18.37
CA TYR A 71 -3.41 -6.72 19.77
C TYR A 71 -1.89 -6.60 19.97
N ILE A 72 -1.10 -7.30 19.15
CA ILE A 72 0.37 -7.25 19.20
C ILE A 72 0.88 -5.83 18.92
N SER A 73 0.35 -5.17 17.89
CA SER A 73 0.78 -3.82 17.53
C SER A 73 0.42 -2.78 18.60
N ASN A 74 -0.77 -2.89 19.21
CA ASN A 74 -1.16 -2.05 20.34
C ASN A 74 -0.34 -2.31 21.61
N SER A 75 0.38 -3.43 21.68
CA SER A 75 1.29 -3.77 22.80
C SER A 75 2.69 -3.17 22.61
N GLY A 76 2.91 -2.36 21.56
CA GLY A 76 4.18 -1.68 21.30
C GLY A 76 5.26 -2.57 20.66
N MET A 77 4.99 -3.86 20.43
CA MET A 77 6.02 -4.82 19.99
C MET A 77 6.49 -4.62 18.55
N CYS A 78 5.57 -4.37 17.62
CA CYS A 78 5.90 -4.16 16.21
C CYS A 78 4.75 -3.49 15.45
N SER A 79 4.95 -3.17 14.17
CA SER A 79 3.88 -2.67 13.31
C SER A 79 2.83 -3.77 13.05
N ARG A 80 1.60 -3.39 12.68
CA ARG A 80 0.56 -4.37 12.31
C ARG A 80 0.96 -5.31 11.18
N ARG A 81 1.79 -4.83 10.24
CA ARG A 81 2.26 -5.63 9.09
C ARG A 81 3.34 -6.62 9.54
N ASP A 82 4.24 -6.19 10.40
CA ASP A 82 5.25 -7.08 10.96
C ASP A 82 4.61 -8.12 11.87
N ALA A 83 3.59 -7.73 12.65
CA ALA A 83 2.81 -8.66 13.46
C ALA A 83 2.18 -9.76 12.60
N ASP A 84 1.67 -9.43 11.41
CA ASP A 84 1.16 -10.42 10.47
C ASP A 84 2.25 -11.42 10.03
N ILE A 85 3.48 -10.96 9.80
CA ILE A 85 4.64 -11.80 9.46
C ILE A 85 5.00 -12.72 10.64
N TYR A 86 5.08 -12.18 11.86
CA TYR A 86 5.42 -12.94 13.05
C TYR A 86 4.37 -13.98 13.45
N ILE A 87 3.08 -13.69 13.20
CA ILE A 87 2.00 -14.67 13.35
C ILE A 87 2.23 -15.80 12.36
N GLN A 88 2.44 -15.48 11.08
CA GLN A 88 2.64 -16.48 10.04
C GLN A 88 3.87 -17.37 10.27
N SER A 89 4.94 -16.84 10.86
CA SER A 89 6.14 -17.60 11.22
C SER A 89 6.01 -18.41 12.52
N GLY A 90 4.88 -18.30 13.24
CA GLY A 90 4.62 -19.07 14.45
C GLY A 90 5.33 -18.55 15.70
N ASN A 91 5.74 -17.27 15.71
CA ASN A 91 6.37 -16.63 16.87
C ASN A 91 5.36 -16.16 17.94
N VAL A 92 4.06 -16.37 17.69
CA VAL A 92 2.98 -15.89 18.56
C VAL A 92 2.20 -17.08 19.14
N LYS A 93 1.99 -17.06 20.45
CA LYS A 93 1.14 -18.01 21.16
C LYS A 93 -0.05 -17.31 21.81
N VAL A 94 -1.20 -17.95 21.81
CA VAL A 94 -2.39 -17.51 22.55
C VAL A 94 -2.81 -18.65 23.46
N ASN A 95 -2.88 -18.38 24.77
CA ASN A 95 -3.23 -19.37 25.79
C ASN A 95 -2.37 -20.66 25.73
N GLY A 96 -1.11 -20.52 25.28
CA GLY A 96 -0.15 -21.63 25.15
C GLY A 96 -0.10 -22.29 23.76
N GLU A 97 -1.04 -22.00 22.88
CA GLU A 97 -1.10 -22.57 21.52
C GLU A 97 -0.47 -21.64 20.49
N VAL A 98 0.35 -22.18 19.59
CA VAL A 98 0.95 -21.40 18.49
C VAL A 98 -0.12 -21.06 17.46
N ILE A 99 -0.31 -19.77 17.21
CA ILE A 99 -1.29 -19.28 16.24
C ILE A 99 -0.57 -18.79 14.99
N THR A 100 -0.90 -19.40 13.85
CA THR A 100 -0.42 -18.99 12.51
C THR A 100 -1.54 -18.49 11.60
N GLU A 101 -2.80 -18.54 12.07
CA GLU A 101 -3.96 -18.14 11.29
C GLU A 101 -4.09 -16.62 11.18
N MET A 102 -4.10 -16.14 9.93
CA MET A 102 -4.31 -14.72 9.64
C MET A 102 -5.74 -14.30 9.95
N GLY A 103 -5.88 -13.26 10.78
CA GLY A 103 -7.20 -12.76 11.15
C GLY A 103 -7.79 -13.40 12.39
N TYR A 104 -7.05 -14.29 13.06
CA TYR A 104 -7.36 -14.76 14.39
C TYR A 104 -7.69 -13.60 15.33
N LYS A 105 -8.67 -13.77 16.20
CA LYS A 105 -9.11 -12.76 17.15
C LYS A 105 -8.94 -13.26 18.58
N VAL A 106 -8.52 -12.35 19.44
CA VAL A 106 -8.29 -12.54 20.86
C VAL A 106 -9.17 -11.61 21.66
N LYS A 107 -9.51 -12.04 22.87
CA LYS A 107 -10.12 -11.19 23.89
C LYS A 107 -9.04 -10.53 24.73
N LEU A 108 -9.38 -9.44 25.42
CA LEU A 108 -8.46 -8.80 26.35
C LEU A 108 -8.05 -9.71 27.53
N THR A 109 -8.85 -10.73 27.83
CA THR A 109 -8.62 -11.72 28.87
C THR A 109 -7.69 -12.85 28.45
N ASP A 110 -7.40 -13.00 27.15
CA ASP A 110 -6.53 -14.06 26.66
C ASP A 110 -5.05 -13.72 26.94
N SER A 111 -4.26 -14.75 27.24
CA SER A 111 -2.82 -14.62 27.43
C SER A 111 -2.11 -14.72 26.09
N VAL A 112 -1.64 -13.59 25.57
CA VAL A 112 -0.89 -13.55 24.30
C VAL A 112 0.60 -13.48 24.60
N GLN A 113 1.38 -14.41 24.06
CA GLN A 113 2.83 -14.37 24.08
C GLN A 113 3.39 -14.06 22.70
N PHE A 114 4.34 -13.13 22.66
CA PHE A 114 5.13 -12.80 21.49
C PHE A 114 6.59 -13.11 21.80
N ASP A 115 7.21 -14.00 21.02
CA ASP A 115 8.60 -14.42 21.20
C ASP A 115 8.92 -14.90 22.63
N GLY A 116 7.97 -15.62 23.25
CA GLY A 116 8.09 -16.16 24.61
C GLY A 116 7.78 -15.17 25.75
N VAL A 117 7.51 -13.90 25.44
CA VAL A 117 7.14 -12.89 26.44
C VAL A 117 5.64 -12.64 26.41
N ASN A 118 4.99 -12.61 27.58
CA ASN A 118 3.56 -12.28 27.66
C ASN A 118 3.37 -10.78 27.43
N ILE A 119 2.48 -10.44 26.51
CA ILE A 119 2.26 -9.06 26.08
C ILE A 119 0.85 -8.59 26.43
N THR A 120 0.74 -7.31 26.75
CA THR A 120 -0.53 -6.64 27.00
C THR A 120 -0.57 -5.32 26.25
N PRO A 121 -1.72 -4.89 25.71
CA PRO A 121 -1.85 -3.61 25.04
C PRO A 121 -1.41 -2.46 25.95
N GLU A 122 -0.68 -1.51 25.39
CA GLU A 122 -0.24 -0.33 26.12
C GLU A 122 -1.42 0.56 26.51
N LYS A 123 -1.23 1.37 27.55
CA LYS A 123 -2.20 2.39 27.93
C LYS A 123 -2.32 3.42 26.81
N LYS A 124 -3.55 3.86 26.55
CA LYS A 124 -3.82 4.91 25.56
C LYS A 124 -3.28 6.24 26.08
N GLU A 125 -2.46 6.90 25.28
CA GLU A 125 -1.84 8.19 25.61
C GLU A 125 -2.13 9.23 24.52
N TYR A 126 -2.25 10.49 24.93
CA TYR A 126 -2.62 11.61 24.08
C TYR A 126 -1.74 12.81 24.41
N VAL A 127 -1.02 13.31 23.42
CA VAL A 127 -0.12 14.46 23.57
C VAL A 127 -0.51 15.52 22.55
N LEU A 128 -0.74 16.74 23.02
CA LEU A 128 -0.97 17.90 22.17
C LEU A 128 0.32 18.70 22.03
N LEU A 129 0.71 18.96 20.79
CA LEU A 129 1.87 19.76 20.44
C LEU A 129 1.41 20.97 19.64
N ASN A 130 1.83 22.18 20.04
CA ASN A 130 1.83 23.29 19.11
C ASN A 130 3.08 23.18 18.23
N LYS A 131 2.90 22.59 17.04
CA LYS A 131 3.97 22.27 16.10
C LYS A 131 4.68 23.56 15.64
N PRO A 132 6.00 23.68 15.82
CA PRO A 132 6.77 24.79 15.28
C PRO A 132 7.00 24.65 13.76
N LYS A 133 7.43 25.75 13.15
CA LYS A 133 7.80 25.77 11.73
C LYS A 133 9.07 24.92 11.51
N ASN A 134 9.25 24.40 10.30
CA ASN A 134 10.39 23.61 9.85
C ASN A 134 10.43 22.14 10.32
N PHE A 135 9.39 21.65 10.99
CA PHE A 135 9.23 20.22 11.32
C PHE A 135 8.23 19.54 10.38
N SER A 136 8.50 18.33 9.92
CA SER A 136 7.59 17.55 9.06
C SER A 136 6.84 16.49 9.87
N THR A 137 5.58 16.23 9.51
CA THR A 137 4.82 15.07 10.01
C THR A 137 5.01 13.82 9.14
N ALA A 138 5.73 13.93 8.02
CA ALA A 138 6.05 12.79 7.17
C ALA A 138 7.25 12.04 7.74
N GLY A 139 7.22 10.70 7.67
CA GLY A 139 8.34 9.82 8.01
C GLY A 139 9.43 9.83 6.94
N ASP A 140 9.87 11.03 6.55
CA ASP A 140 10.90 11.19 5.54
C ASP A 140 12.25 10.98 6.22
N ASP A 141 12.86 9.81 5.99
CA ASP A 141 14.19 9.42 6.50
C ASP A 141 15.35 10.20 5.83
N SER A 142 15.06 11.35 5.22
CA SER A 142 16.10 12.18 4.62
C SER A 142 17.00 12.75 5.72
N PRO A 143 18.33 12.52 5.67
CA PRO A 143 19.26 13.04 6.65
C PRO A 143 19.12 14.56 6.79
N GLY A 144 18.77 15.04 8.00
CA GLY A 144 18.59 16.47 8.30
C GLY A 144 17.15 16.99 8.23
N SER A 145 16.16 16.14 7.96
CA SER A 145 14.74 16.51 8.12
C SER A 145 14.33 16.46 9.59
N ALA A 146 14.00 17.61 10.16
CA ALA A 146 13.45 17.69 11.51
C ALA A 146 12.04 17.07 11.56
N ASN A 147 11.85 16.03 12.37
CA ASN A 147 10.58 15.32 12.47
C ASN A 147 9.82 15.75 13.73
N VAL A 148 8.50 15.90 13.62
CA VAL A 148 7.66 16.22 14.77
C VAL A 148 7.73 15.17 15.89
N LEU A 149 8.06 13.92 15.57
CA LEU A 149 8.27 12.87 16.54
C LEU A 149 9.42 13.22 17.50
N ASP A 150 10.46 13.90 17.01
CA ASP A 150 11.62 14.30 17.82
C ASP A 150 11.23 15.26 18.95
N LEU A 151 10.22 16.10 18.71
CA LEU A 151 9.70 17.05 19.68
C LEU A 151 8.93 16.39 20.83
N VAL A 152 8.41 15.19 20.62
CA VAL A 152 7.56 14.47 21.60
C VAL A 152 8.25 13.24 22.22
N ARG A 153 9.48 12.91 21.82
CA ARG A 153 10.24 11.76 22.33
C ARG A 153 10.36 11.72 23.86
N GLY A 154 10.42 12.88 24.51
CA GLY A 154 10.52 12.98 25.98
C GLY A 154 9.18 12.99 26.70
N ALA A 155 8.06 13.10 25.98
CA ALA A 155 6.73 13.25 26.58
C ALA A 155 6.10 11.91 26.98
N SER A 156 6.48 10.81 26.31
CA SER A 156 5.94 9.48 26.55
C SER A 156 6.96 8.40 26.23
N LYS A 157 6.81 7.23 26.87
CA LYS A 157 7.54 6.00 26.51
C LYS A 157 6.83 5.20 25.41
N ALA A 158 5.53 5.43 25.21
CA ALA A 158 4.72 4.75 24.21
C ALA A 158 5.08 5.27 22.80
N ASN A 159 4.86 4.42 21.80
CA ASN A 159 5.09 4.80 20.40
C ASN A 159 3.92 5.67 19.89
N LEU A 160 4.07 6.99 19.99
CA LEU A 160 3.05 7.94 19.58
C LEU A 160 3.12 8.25 18.08
N MET A 161 1.95 8.34 17.43
CA MET A 161 1.82 8.75 16.04
C MET A 161 0.99 10.04 15.93
N PRO A 162 1.31 10.93 14.97
CA PRO A 162 0.50 12.12 14.73
C PRO A 162 -0.88 11.75 14.16
N VAL A 163 -1.92 12.45 14.60
CA VAL A 163 -3.26 12.41 14.03
C VAL A 163 -3.33 13.46 12.93
N GLY A 164 -3.47 13.02 11.68
CA GLY A 164 -3.40 13.88 10.51
C GLY A 164 -1.99 14.26 10.09
N ARG A 165 -1.90 15.18 9.12
CA ARG A 165 -0.64 15.66 8.55
C ARG A 165 -0.61 17.19 8.56
N MET A 166 0.59 17.75 8.76
CA MET A 166 0.81 19.18 8.70
C MET A 166 2.12 19.48 7.96
N ASP A 167 2.05 20.37 6.98
CA ASP A 167 3.20 20.72 6.17
C ASP A 167 4.34 21.33 7.00
N LYS A 168 5.56 21.24 6.46
CA LYS A 168 6.77 21.73 7.12
C LYS A 168 6.70 23.21 7.49
N THR A 169 6.04 24.02 6.66
CA THR A 169 5.89 25.47 6.85
C THR A 169 4.75 25.86 7.80
N THR A 170 3.81 24.94 8.06
CA THR A 170 2.60 25.20 8.84
C THR A 170 2.87 24.99 10.33
N THR A 171 2.32 25.89 11.14
CA THR A 171 2.38 25.85 12.60
C THR A 171 1.00 25.66 13.18
N GLY A 172 0.89 25.09 14.38
CA GLY A 172 -0.38 24.99 15.07
C GLY A 172 -0.54 23.67 15.82
N LEU A 173 -1.75 23.42 16.28
CA LEU A 173 -2.07 22.27 17.12
C LEU A 173 -1.98 20.95 16.32
N LEU A 174 -1.25 19.98 16.87
CA LEU A 174 -1.11 18.63 16.37
C LEU A 174 -1.28 17.64 17.53
N LEU A 175 -2.16 16.66 17.35
CA LEU A 175 -2.39 15.60 18.32
C LEU A 175 -1.51 14.39 18.00
N PHE A 176 -0.93 13.79 19.03
CA PHE A 176 -0.19 12.54 18.98
C PHE A 176 -0.85 11.51 19.88
N THR A 177 -0.94 10.27 19.42
CA THR A 177 -1.51 9.17 20.22
C THR A 177 -0.99 7.82 19.76
N ASN A 178 -1.02 6.82 20.65
CA ASN A 178 -0.90 5.40 20.29
C ASN A 178 -2.28 4.74 20.05
N ASP A 179 -3.38 5.49 20.18
CA ASP A 179 -4.72 4.99 19.86
C ASP A 179 -4.99 5.01 18.36
N THR A 180 -4.84 3.83 17.74
CA THR A 180 -5.11 3.60 16.32
C THR A 180 -6.54 3.92 15.89
N GLU A 181 -7.53 3.85 16.79
CA GLU A 181 -8.94 4.15 16.47
C GLU A 181 -9.13 5.65 16.27
N ILE A 182 -8.53 6.44 17.15
CA ILE A 182 -8.58 7.90 17.06
C ILE A 182 -7.83 8.36 15.81
N ILE A 183 -6.66 7.80 15.53
CA ILE A 183 -5.92 8.11 14.29
C ILE A 183 -6.80 7.84 13.06
N GLN A 184 -7.42 6.65 12.98
CA GLN A 184 -8.25 6.28 11.84
C GLN A 184 -9.53 7.13 11.74
N LYS A 185 -10.09 7.58 12.85
CA LYS A 185 -11.34 8.35 12.86
C LYS A 185 -11.14 9.80 12.41
N PHE A 186 -9.97 10.38 12.66
CA PHE A 186 -9.66 11.79 12.43
C PHE A 186 -8.67 12.04 11.29
N THR A 187 -8.27 10.99 10.56
CA THR A 187 -7.40 11.06 9.38
C THR A 187 -8.12 10.49 8.16
#